data_AF-A0A2V9RWE7-F1
#
_entry.id   AF-A0A2V9RWE7-F1
#
_cell.length_a   1.000
_cell.length_b   1.000
_cell.length_c   1.000
_cell.angle_alpha   90.00
_cell.angle_beta   90.00
_cell.angle_gamma   90.00
#
_symmetry.space_group_name_H-M   'P 1'
#
loop_
_entity.id
_entity.type
_entity.pdbx_description
1 polymer ?
#
loop_
_entity_poly.entity_id
_entity_poly.type
_entity_poly.pdbx_seq_one_letter_code
_entity_poly.pdbx_strand_id
1 'polypeptide(L)'
;MRKLSNLFMALSVLSFAVPAFAQGGEAAGGGVNWVAITAGFSMAIASAVCGLAQAKATAAAAEGLARNPAARPGIQLALILGLALIESLALYTLVIIFAKVK
;
A
#
# COMPACT_ATOMS: atom_id res chain seq x y z
N MET A 1 33.74 42.30 -12.08
CA MET A 1 32.34 41.90 -11.82
C MET A 1 32.00 40.50 -12.35
N ARG A 2 32.29 40.18 -13.63
CA ARG A 2 31.98 38.86 -14.22
C ARG A 2 32.66 37.67 -13.52
N LYS A 3 33.91 37.81 -13.08
CA LYS A 3 34.64 36.75 -12.36
C LYS A 3 34.06 36.44 -10.97
N LEU A 4 33.56 37.47 -10.28
CA LEU A 4 32.92 37.33 -8.97
C LEU A 4 31.53 36.70 -9.09
N SER A 5 30.77 37.08 -10.13
CA SER A 5 29.48 36.45 -10.46
C SER A 5 29.64 34.97 -10.83
N ASN A 6 30.67 34.61 -11.60
CA ASN A 6 30.96 33.22 -11.93
C ASN A 6 31.35 32.39 -10.69
N LEU A 7 32.06 33.00 -9.72
CA LEU A 7 32.42 32.35 -8.47
C LEU A 7 31.19 32.06 -7.60
N PHE A 8 30.27 33.01 -7.47
CA PHE A 8 29.01 32.81 -6.73
C PHE A 8 28.09 31.80 -7.41
N MET A 9 28.06 31.76 -8.75
CA MET A 9 27.28 30.77 -9.50
C MET A 9 27.86 29.35 -9.38
N ALA A 10 29.19 29.22 -9.35
CA ALA A 10 29.82 27.92 -9.09
C ALA A 10 29.53 27.46 -7.65
N LEU A 11 29.62 28.35 -6.67
CA LEU A 11 29.37 28.03 -5.26
C LEU A 11 27.92 27.64 -4.99
N SER A 12 26.94 28.29 -5.64
CA SER A 12 25.54 27.90 -5.52
C SER A 12 25.26 26.51 -6.11
N VAL A 13 25.83 26.20 -7.28
CA VAL A 13 25.70 24.86 -7.89
C VAL A 13 26.34 23.78 -7.01
N LEU A 14 27.49 24.07 -6.39
CA LEU A 14 28.14 23.16 -5.43
C LEU A 14 27.28 22.93 -4.18
N SER A 15 26.60 23.95 -3.66
CA SER A 15 25.68 23.82 -2.52
C SER A 15 24.43 22.98 -2.85
N PHE A 16 23.93 23.02 -4.09
CA PHE A 16 22.82 22.17 -4.54
C PHE A 16 23.23 20.72 -4.87
N ALA A 17 24.53 20.41 -4.93
CA ALA A 17 25.03 19.05 -5.12
C ALA A 17 25.14 18.26 -3.79
N VAL A 18 25.09 18.93 -2.64
CA VAL A 18 25.17 18.31 -1.29
C VAL A 18 24.09 17.22 -1.05
N PRO A 19 22.81 17.39 -1.47
CA PRO A 19 21.79 16.35 -1.28
C PRO A 19 22.06 15.07 -2.08
N ALA A 20 22.79 15.14 -3.19
CA ALA A 20 23.10 13.97 -4.02
C ALA A 20 24.10 13.00 -3.35
N PHE A 21 24.93 13.51 -2.42
CA PHE A 21 25.87 12.71 -1.64
C PHE A 21 25.33 12.27 -0.27
N ALA A 22 24.18 12.80 0.16
CA ALA A 22 23.52 12.41 1.41
C ALA A 22 22.77 11.06 1.31
N GLN A 23 22.68 10.47 0.11
CA GLN A 23 22.04 9.17 -0.11
C GLN A 23 22.92 7.96 0.29
N GLY A 24 24.18 8.20 0.63
CA GLY A 24 25.14 7.19 1.09
C GLY A 24 25.38 7.28 2.60
N GLY A 25 24.45 6.78 3.40
CA GLY A 25 24.69 6.65 4.84
C GLY A 25 23.45 6.18 5.59
N GLU A 26 23.49 4.93 6.07
CA GLU A 26 22.69 4.53 7.21
C GLU A 26 23.05 5.45 8.38
N ALA A 27 22.30 6.53 8.57
CA ALA A 27 22.37 7.33 9.77
C ALA A 27 21.74 6.51 10.91
N ALA A 28 22.61 5.96 11.76
CA ALA A 28 22.24 5.29 12.99
C ALA A 28 21.32 6.19 13.84
N GLY A 29 20.08 5.72 14.09
CA GLY A 29 19.18 6.21 15.13
C GLY A 29 18.39 7.49 14.80
N GLY A 30 17.12 7.32 14.40
CA GLY A 30 16.10 8.38 14.50
C GLY A 30 15.55 8.99 13.20
N GLY A 31 15.87 8.43 12.03
CA GLY A 31 15.23 8.81 10.76
C GLY A 31 13.79 8.29 10.65
N VAL A 32 12.90 9.05 10.00
CA VAL A 32 11.52 8.63 9.72
C VAL A 32 11.52 7.28 8.99
N ASN A 33 10.88 6.28 9.59
CA ASN A 33 10.73 4.96 8.98
C ASN A 33 9.63 5.00 7.91
N TRP A 34 10.02 5.38 6.70
CA TRP A 34 9.13 5.42 5.54
C TRP A 34 8.51 4.06 5.20
N VAL A 35 9.18 2.95 5.53
CA VAL A 35 8.65 1.60 5.32
C VAL A 35 7.44 1.37 6.23
N ALA A 36 7.51 1.77 7.50
CA ALA A 36 6.39 1.63 8.44
C ALA A 36 5.18 2.51 8.04
N ILE A 37 5.42 3.75 7.61
CA ILE A 37 4.35 4.65 7.18
C ILE A 37 3.65 4.11 5.92
N THR A 38 4.44 3.77 4.89
CA THR A 38 3.90 3.26 3.62
C THR A 38 3.21 1.91 3.79
N ALA A 39 3.71 1.05 4.70
CA ALA A 39 3.04 -0.19 5.08
C ALA A 39 1.63 0.08 5.65
N GLY A 40 1.48 1.01 6.59
CA GLY A 40 0.18 1.36 7.16
C GLY A 40 -0.84 1.82 6.11
N PHE A 41 -0.43 2.71 5.19
CA PHE A 41 -1.28 3.15 4.10
C PHE A 41 -1.62 2.03 3.12
N SER A 42 -0.65 1.19 2.75
CA SER A 42 -0.90 0.07 1.84
C SER A 42 -1.93 -0.90 2.42
N MET A 43 -1.86 -1.20 3.73
CA MET A 43 -2.84 -2.04 4.40
C MET A 43 -4.21 -1.38 4.45
N ALA A 44 -4.28 -0.08 4.79
CA ALA A 44 -5.55 0.64 4.86
C ALA A 44 -6.28 0.64 3.51
N ILE A 45 -5.56 0.88 2.41
CA ILE A 45 -6.13 0.86 1.05
C ILE A 45 -6.56 -0.55 0.65
N ALA A 46 -5.71 -1.56 0.87
CA ALA A 46 -6.02 -2.95 0.54
C ALA A 46 -7.27 -3.43 1.29
N SER A 47 -7.34 -3.20 2.60
CA SER A 47 -8.49 -3.57 3.44
C SER A 47 -9.76 -2.82 3.04
N ALA A 48 -9.67 -1.53 2.68
CA ALA A 48 -10.83 -0.76 2.26
C ALA A 48 -11.44 -1.31 0.96
N VAL A 49 -10.61 -1.58 -0.06
CA VAL A 49 -11.09 -2.11 -1.35
C VAL A 49 -11.61 -3.54 -1.19
N CYS A 50 -10.92 -4.39 -0.43
CA CYS A 50 -11.37 -5.75 -0.15
C CYS A 50 -12.71 -5.74 0.60
N GLY A 51 -12.85 -4.90 1.63
CA GLY A 51 -14.08 -4.75 2.39
C GLY A 51 -15.27 -4.31 1.52
N LEU A 52 -15.07 -3.37 0.60
CA LEU A 52 -16.11 -2.96 -0.35
C LEU A 52 -16.51 -4.11 -1.30
N ALA A 53 -15.54 -4.85 -1.82
CA ALA A 53 -15.80 -6.00 -2.68
C ALA A 53 -16.54 -7.13 -1.95
N GLN A 54 -16.13 -7.43 -0.72
CA GLN A 54 -16.78 -8.43 0.13
C GLN A 54 -18.20 -8.01 0.49
N ALA A 55 -18.44 -6.75 0.84
CA ALA A 55 -19.78 -6.23 1.12
C ALA A 55 -20.72 -6.39 -0.09
N LYS A 56 -20.23 -6.14 -1.31
CA LYS A 56 -21.00 -6.38 -2.53
C LYS A 56 -21.29 -7.87 -2.75
N ALA A 57 -20.29 -8.74 -2.55
CA ALA A 57 -20.44 -10.18 -2.72
C ALA A 57 -21.45 -10.77 -1.71
N THR A 58 -21.37 -10.37 -0.43
CA THR A 58 -22.27 -10.85 0.62
C THR A 58 -23.68 -10.33 0.43
N ALA A 59 -23.87 -9.06 0.05
CA ALA A 59 -25.19 -8.51 -0.28
C ALA A 59 -25.84 -9.26 -1.47
N ALA A 60 -25.09 -9.48 -2.56
CA ALA A 60 -25.59 -10.21 -3.71
C ALA A 60 -25.94 -11.68 -3.37
N ALA A 61 -25.16 -12.33 -2.51
CA ALA A 61 -25.46 -13.67 -2.04
C ALA A 61 -26.74 -13.71 -1.18
N ALA A 62 -26.93 -12.73 -0.30
CA ALA A 62 -28.13 -12.62 0.53
C ALA A 62 -29.40 -12.40 -0.32
N GLU A 63 -29.34 -11.50 -1.30
CA GLU A 63 -30.43 -11.29 -2.24
C GLU A 63 -30.71 -12.53 -3.10
N GLY A 64 -29.65 -13.18 -3.60
CA GLY A 64 -29.77 -14.41 -4.39
C GLY A 64 -30.45 -15.52 -3.59
N LEU A 65 -30.09 -15.66 -2.31
CA LEU A 65 -30.68 -16.65 -1.41
C LEU A 65 -32.14 -16.33 -1.11
N ALA A 66 -32.49 -15.05 -0.93
CA ALA A 66 -33.88 -14.62 -0.74
C ALA A 66 -34.75 -14.88 -1.99
N ARG A 67 -34.20 -14.69 -3.19
CA ARG A 67 -34.91 -14.95 -4.45
C ARG A 67 -35.05 -16.44 -4.76
N ASN A 68 -34.07 -17.27 -4.40
CA ASN A 68 -34.13 -18.72 -4.61
C ASN A 68 -33.43 -19.49 -3.47
N PRO A 69 -34.16 -19.85 -2.40
CA PRO A 69 -33.61 -20.59 -1.26
C PRO A 69 -33.06 -21.99 -1.63
N ALA A 70 -33.62 -22.63 -2.67
CA ALA A 70 -33.17 -23.95 -3.12
C ALA A 70 -31.76 -23.92 -3.75
N ALA A 71 -31.30 -22.75 -4.23
CA ALA A 71 -29.96 -22.56 -4.77
C ALA A 71 -28.86 -22.33 -3.70
N ARG A 72 -29.19 -22.44 -2.40
CA ARG A 72 -28.27 -22.19 -1.28
C ARG A 72 -26.88 -22.82 -1.45
N PRO A 73 -26.74 -24.12 -1.81
CA PRO A 73 -25.41 -24.75 -1.88
C PRO A 73 -24.51 -24.09 -2.95
N GLY A 74 -25.08 -23.76 -4.11
CA GLY A 74 -24.36 -23.11 -5.20
C GLY A 74 -23.96 -21.67 -4.84
N ILE A 75 -24.88 -20.92 -4.22
CA ILE A 75 -24.61 -19.55 -3.75
C ILE A 75 -23.53 -19.54 -2.67
N GLN A 76 -23.58 -20.44 -1.69
CA GLN A 76 -22.54 -20.54 -0.65
C GLN A 76 -21.18 -20.91 -1.23
N LEU A 77 -21.10 -21.86 -2.17
CA LEU A 77 -19.84 -22.22 -2.80
C LEU A 77 -19.23 -21.03 -3.56
N ALA A 78 -20.03 -20.36 -4.39
CA ALA A 78 -19.58 -19.18 -5.13
C ALA A 78 -19.16 -18.03 -4.20
N LEU A 79 -19.91 -17.81 -3.11
CA LEU A 79 -19.58 -16.81 -2.10
C LEU A 79 -18.26 -17.11 -1.40
N ILE A 80 -18.06 -18.34 -0.90
CA ILE A 80 -16.84 -18.71 -0.17
C ILE A 80 -15.61 -18.61 -1.07
N LEU A 81 -15.70 -19.11 -2.31
CA LEU A 81 -14.61 -18.95 -3.29
C LEU A 81 -14.36 -17.47 -3.55
N GLY A 82 -15.39 -16.68 -3.88
CA GLY A 82 -15.24 -15.24 -4.13
C GLY A 82 -14.60 -14.50 -2.96
N LEU A 83 -15.05 -14.74 -1.73
CA LEU A 83 -14.50 -14.12 -0.52
C LEU A 83 -13.04 -14.54 -0.28
N ALA A 84 -12.70 -15.82 -0.45
CA ALA A 84 -11.33 -16.30 -0.28
C ALA A 84 -10.36 -15.65 -1.27
N LEU A 85 -10.79 -15.47 -2.52
CA LEU A 85 -9.98 -14.82 -3.56
C LEU A 85 -9.82 -13.32 -3.26
N ILE A 86 -10.87 -12.63 -2.82
CA ILE A 86 -10.79 -11.21 -2.43
C ILE A 86 -9.87 -11.06 -1.22
N GLU A 87 -10.04 -11.90 -0.19
CA GLU A 87 -9.26 -11.84 1.05
C GLU A 87 -7.78 -12.14 0.79
N SER A 88 -7.46 -12.99 -0.18
CA SER A 88 -6.07 -13.29 -0.55
C SER A 88 -5.27 -12.03 -0.92
N LEU A 89 -5.90 -11.02 -1.51
CA LEU A 89 -5.26 -9.76 -1.87
C LEU A 89 -4.84 -8.96 -0.61
N ALA A 90 -5.71 -8.94 0.41
CA ALA A 90 -5.39 -8.35 1.70
C ALA A 90 -4.29 -9.14 2.42
N LEU A 91 -4.36 -10.47 2.38
CA LEU A 91 -3.33 -11.33 2.98
C LEU A 91 -1.96 -11.19 2.31
N TYR A 92 -1.89 -11.02 0.98
CA TYR A 92 -0.61 -10.74 0.32
C TYR A 92 -0.01 -9.41 0.79
N THR A 93 -0.83 -8.38 0.96
CA THR A 93 -0.39 -7.09 1.51
C THR A 93 0.11 -7.26 2.94
N LEU A 94 -0.64 -7.98 3.78
CA LEU A 94 -0.27 -8.30 5.15
C LEU A 94 1.07 -9.03 5.24
N VAL A 95 1.28 -10.06 4.42
CA VAL A 95 2.53 -10.84 4.38
C VAL A 95 3.71 -9.97 3.98
N ILE A 96 3.56 -9.09 2.99
CA ILE A 96 4.61 -8.15 2.58
C ILE A 96 4.97 -7.22 3.74
N ILE A 97 3.97 -6.70 4.44
CA ILE A 97 4.17 -5.82 5.60
C ILE A 97 4.92 -6.55 6.71
N PHE A 98 4.48 -7.75 7.10
CA PHE A 98 5.17 -8.58 8.10
C PHE A 98 6.62 -8.90 7.70
N ALA A 99 6.89 -9.10 6.41
CA ALA A 99 8.23 -9.41 5.92
C ALA A 99 9.15 -8.18 5.80
N LYS A 100 8.60 -6.96 5.72
CA LYS A 100 9.37 -5.74 5.40
C LYS A 100 9.42 -4.73 6.53
N VAL A 101 8.42 -4.67 7.39
CA VAL A 101 8.42 -3.79 8.57
C VAL A 101 9.19 -4.50 9.68
N LYS A 102 10.27 -3.88 10.14
CA LYS A 102 11.10 -4.32 11.26
C LYS A 102 10.79 -3.50 12.50
#